data_AF-A0ABD7HTZ2-F1
#
_entry.id   AF-A0ABD7HTZ2-F1
#
_cell.length_a   1.000
_cell.length_b   1.000
_cell.length_c   1.000
_cell.angle_alpha   90.00
_cell.angle_beta   90.00
_cell.angle_gamma   90.00
#
_symmetry.space_group_name_H-M   'P 1'
#
loop_
_entity.id
_entity.type
_entity.pdbx_description
1 polymer ?
#
loop_
_entity_poly.entity_id
_entity_poly.type
_entity_poly.pdbx_seq_one_letter_code
_entity_poly.pdbx_strand_id
1 'polypeptide(L)' 'MLSVERQARREAVRKHHPDAGGSAEALMAALQALSGERAPRRAAVRVQPTWRGRLRALTNAARRRRIRRQRTKYLERR' A
#
# COMPACT_ATOMS: atom_id res chain seq x y z
N MET A 1 -14.88 10.10 -5.94
CA MET A 1 -13.62 10.82 -5.63
C MET A 1 -12.63 10.92 -6.80
N LEU A 2 -12.51 9.93 -7.70
CA LEU A 2 -11.55 9.98 -8.83
C LEU A 2 -11.82 11.06 -9.90
N SER A 3 -13.06 11.57 -10.01
CA SER A 3 -13.43 12.59 -11.00
C SER A 3 -12.89 13.98 -10.65
N VAL A 4 -12.92 14.35 -9.36
CA VAL A 4 -12.50 15.67 -8.87
C VAL A 4 -10.98 15.85 -9.00
N GLU A 5 -10.18 14.83 -8.66
CA GLU A 5 -8.73 14.83 -8.84
C GLU A 5 -8.33 14.98 -10.32
N ARG A 6 -9.05 14.29 -11.21
CA ARG A 6 -8.82 14.37 -12.66
C ARG A 6 -9.11 15.77 -13.20
N GLN A 7 -10.14 16.42 -12.66
CA GLN A 7 -10.52 17.77 -13.05
C GLN A 7 -9.50 18.81 -12.54
N ALA A 8 -9.10 18.74 -11.27
CA ALA A 8 -8.07 19.60 -10.70
C ALA A 8 -6.72 19.49 -11.43
N ARG A 9 -6.33 18.26 -11.81
CA ARG A 9 -5.12 18.03 -12.62
C ARG A 9 -5.23 18.67 -14.00
N ARG A 10 -6.39 18.56 -14.67
CA ARG A 10 -6.61 19.19 -15.98
C ARG A 10 -6.58 20.71 -15.89
N GLU A 11 -7.09 21.29 -14.82
CA GLU A 11 -7.03 22.74 -14.59
C GLU A 11 -5.61 23.23 -14.31
N ALA A 12 -4.82 22.51 -13.51
CA ALA A 12 -3.41 22.82 -13.29
C ALA A 12 -2.60 22.77 -14.58
N VAL A 13 -2.83 21.73 -15.40
CA VAL A 13 -2.23 21.62 -16.75
C VAL A 13 -2.65 22.81 -17.60
N ARG A 14 -3.94 23.14 -17.70
CA ARG A 14 -4.39 24.30 -18.50
C ARG A 14 -3.78 25.63 -18.07
N LYS A 15 -3.58 25.85 -16.76
CA LYS A 15 -3.07 27.12 -16.23
C LYS A 15 -1.55 27.28 -16.34
N HIS A 16 -0.79 26.19 -16.26
CA HIS A 16 0.67 26.25 -16.12
C HIS A 16 1.42 25.47 -17.21
N HIS A 17 0.75 25.00 -18.27
CA HIS A 17 1.42 24.23 -19.32
C HIS A 17 2.54 25.05 -19.99
N PRO A 18 3.75 24.49 -20.13
CA PRO A 18 4.86 25.18 -20.78
C PRO A 18 4.56 25.57 -22.23
N ASP A 19 3.88 24.71 -22.99
CA ASP A 19 3.54 25.01 -24.39
C ASP A 19 2.48 26.13 -24.54
N ALA A 20 1.81 26.52 -23.44
CA ALA A 20 0.87 27.63 -23.41
C ALA A 20 1.49 28.92 -22.82
N GLY A 21 2.81 28.96 -22.65
CA GLY A 21 3.53 30.08 -22.03
C GLY A 21 3.54 30.04 -20.49
N GLY A 22 3.13 28.92 -19.89
CA GLY A 22 3.23 28.68 -18.45
C GLY A 22 4.65 28.27 -18.02
N SER A 23 4.96 28.42 -16.73
CA SER A 23 6.22 27.91 -16.19
C SER A 23 6.10 26.42 -15.84
N ALA A 24 7.03 25.60 -16.36
CA ALA A 24 7.13 24.19 -16.01
C ALA A 24 7.32 23.97 -14.50
N GLU A 25 8.01 24.89 -13.81
CA GLU A 25 8.17 24.86 -12.36
C GLU A 25 6.85 25.10 -11.63
N ALA A 26 6.04 26.04 -12.11
CA ALA A 26 4.71 26.32 -11.54
C ALA A 26 3.75 25.14 -11.74
N LEU A 27 3.83 24.46 -12.89
CA LEU A 27 3.07 23.23 -13.14
C LEU A 27 3.48 22.12 -12.18
N MET A 28 4.79 21.90 -12.01
CA MET A 28 5.31 20.89 -11.09
C MET A 28 4.93 21.20 -9.65
N ALA A 29 4.98 22.46 -9.21
CA ALA A 29 4.55 22.87 -7.86
C ALA A 29 3.04 22.61 -7.63
N ALA A 30 2.19 22.95 -8.61
CA ALA A 30 0.74 22.70 -8.53
C ALA A 30 0.40 21.21 -8.49
N LEU A 31 1.08 20.39 -9.30
CA LEU A 31 0.93 18.93 -9.28
C LEU A 31 1.47 18.32 -7.98
N GLN A 32 2.57 18.86 -7.44
CA GLN A 32 3.15 18.42 -6.19
C GLN A 32 2.20 18.71 -5.01
N ALA A 33 1.57 19.88 -4.97
CA ALA A 33 0.56 20.23 -3.96
C ALA A 33 -0.65 19.27 -3.99
N LEU A 34 -1.13 18.91 -5.19
CA LEU A 34 -2.19 17.92 -5.37
C LEU A 34 -1.75 16.51 -4.92
N SER A 35 -0.46 16.17 -5.06
CA SER A 35 0.09 14.88 -4.63
C SER A 35 0.45 14.85 -3.13
N GLY A 36 0.68 16.02 -2.52
CA GLY A 36 1.10 16.19 -1.13
C GLY A 36 -0.01 15.89 -0.12
N GLU A 37 -1.27 16.17 -0.46
CA GLU A 37 -2.43 15.67 0.32
C GLU A 37 -2.50 14.13 0.33
N ARG A 38 -1.84 13.50 -0.64
CA ARG A 38 -1.69 12.05 -0.79
C ARG A 38 -0.33 11.56 -0.31
N ALA A 39 0.37 12.31 0.56
CA ALA A 39 1.46 11.76 1.36
C ALA A 39 0.97 10.42 1.93
N PRO A 40 1.71 9.30 1.74
CA PRO A 40 1.22 8.00 2.09
C PRO A 40 1.25 7.92 3.61
N ARG A 41 0.17 8.38 4.26
CA ARG A 41 -0.37 7.64 5.37
C ARG A 41 -0.56 6.26 4.79
N ARG A 42 0.44 5.40 5.00
CA ARG A 42 0.32 3.95 4.89
C ARG A 42 -0.93 3.64 5.70
N ALA A 43 -2.08 3.67 5.04
CA ALA A 43 -3.32 3.26 5.63
C ALA A 43 -3.01 1.81 5.93
N ALA A 44 -2.76 1.52 7.21
CA ALA A 44 -2.64 0.15 7.65
C ALA A 44 -3.97 -0.47 7.22
N VAL A 45 -3.96 -1.21 6.12
CA VAL A 45 -5.12 -1.92 5.62
C VAL A 45 -5.41 -2.93 6.72
N ARG A 46 -6.28 -2.55 7.65
CA ARG A 46 -6.70 -3.41 8.76
C ARG A 46 -7.65 -4.42 8.14
N VAL A 47 -7.06 -5.48 7.59
CA VAL A 47 -7.81 -6.64 7.15
C VAL A 47 -8.50 -7.20 8.40
N GLN A 48 -9.82 -7.05 8.48
CA GLN A 48 -10.62 -7.63 9.55
C GLN A 48 -10.37 -9.15 9.56
N PRO A 49 -9.85 -9.72 10.67
CA PRO A 49 -9.57 -11.14 10.72
C PRO A 49 -10.88 -11.92 10.68
N THR A 50 -11.13 -12.63 9.57
CA THR A 50 -12.26 -13.55 9.46
C THR A 50 -12.10 -14.71 10.44
N TRP A 51 -13.21 -15.27 10.91
CA TRP A 51 -13.20 -16.43 11.81
C TRP A 51 -12.42 -17.62 11.22
N ARG A 52 -12.53 -17.82 9.90
CA ARG A 52 -11.73 -18.80 9.13
C ARG A 52 -10.22 -18.49 9.15
N GLY A 53 -9.84 -17.21 9.06
CA GLY A 53 -8.44 -16.78 9.18
C GLY A 53 -7.85 -17.05 10.56
N ARG A 54 -8.62 -16.81 11.63
CA ARG A 54 -8.23 -17.14 13.01
C ARG A 54 -8.03 -18.64 13.21
N LEU A 55 -8.96 -19.48 12.72
CA LEU A 55 -8.78 -20.93 12.76
C LEU A 55 -7.53 -21.39 12.00
N ARG A 56 -7.30 -20.87 10.79
CA ARG A 56 -6.09 -21.19 10.01
C ARG A 56 -4.80 -20.80 10.73
N ALA A 57 -4.80 -19.67 11.45
CA ALA A 57 -3.65 -19.29 12.26
C ALA A 57 -3.36 -20.30 13.38
N LEU A 58 -4.40 -20.77 14.08
CA LEU A 58 -4.28 -21.78 15.13
C LEU A 58 -3.80 -23.13 14.60
N THR A 59 -4.37 -23.62 13.49
CA THR A 59 -3.97 -24.90 12.89
C THR A 59 -2.57 -24.83 12.30
N ASN A 60 -2.16 -23.70 11.71
CA ASN A 60 -0.80 -23.49 11.24
C ASN A 60 0.22 -23.46 12.38
N ALA A 61 -0.12 -22.88 13.53
CA ALA A 61 0.74 -22.91 14.71
C ALA A 61 0.96 -24.35 15.21
N ALA A 62 -0.10 -25.16 15.27
CA ALA A 62 -0.01 -26.58 15.63
C ALA A 62 0.83 -27.38 14.62
N ARG A 63 0.63 -27.16 13.31
CA ARG A 63 1.42 -27.80 12.24
C ARG A 63 2.90 -27.47 12.35
N ARG A 64 3.25 -26.19 12.58
CA ARG A 64 4.65 -25.76 12.77
C ARG A 64 5.30 -26.43 13.98
N ARG A 65 4.58 -26.56 15.10
CA ARG A 65 5.08 -27.28 16.28
C ARG A 65 5.35 -28.76 15.97
N ARG A 66 4.47 -29.43 15.22
CA ARG A 66 4.67 -30.83 14.80
C ARG A 66 5.92 -31.00 13.93
N ILE A 67 6.09 -30.14 12.93
CA ILE A 67 7.27 -30.17 12.04
C ILE A 67 8.56 -29.95 12.84
N ARG A 68 8.58 -28.99 13.79
CA ARG A 68 9.74 -28.76 14.65
C ARG A 68 10.08 -30.00 15.48
N ARG A 69 9.09 -30.64 16.10
CA ARG A 69 9.29 -31.88 16.88
C ARG A 69 9.78 -33.05 16.03
N GLN A 70 9.30 -33.17 14.80
CA GLN A 70 9.80 -34.19 13.87
C GLN A 70 11.25 -33.92 13.46
N ARG A 71 11.61 -32.64 13.24
CA ARG A 71 13.00 -32.25 12.95
C ARG A 71 13.94 -32.54 14.11
N THR A 72 13.57 -32.22 15.36
CA THR A 72 14.41 -32.56 16.52
C THR A 72 14.58 -34.07 16.68
N LYS A 73 13.49 -34.86 16.56
CA LYS A 73 13.58 -36.33 16.60
C LYS A 73 14.45 -36.93 15.49
N TYR A 74 14.47 -36.30 14.31
CA TYR A 74 15.31 -36.75 13.19
C TYR A 74 16.79 -36.41 13.42
N LEU A 75 17.07 -35.27 14.06
CA LEU A 75 18.44 -34.87 14.44
C LEU A 75 18.98 -35.73 15.59
N GLU A 76 18.15 -36.14 16.55
CA GLU A 76 18.54 -37.03 17.65
C GLU A 76 18.83 -38.48 17.21
N ARG A 77 18.37 -38.89 16.02
CA ARG A 77 18.55 -40.25 15.48
C ARG A 77 19.77 -40.40 14.58
N ARG A 78 20.50 -39.33 14.29
CA ARG A 78 21.66 -39.32 13.39
C ARG A 78 22.95 -39.21 14.21
#